data_AF-A0A2V8XMI7-F1
#
_entry.id   AF-A0A2V8XMI7-F1
#
_cell.length_a   1.000
_cell.length_b   1.000
_cell.length_c   1.000
_cell.angle_alpha   90.00
_cell.angle_beta   90.00
_cell.angle_gamma   90.00
#
_symmetry.space_group_name_H-M   'P 1'
#
loop_
_entity.id
_entity.type
_entity.pdbx_description
1 polymer ?
#
loop_
_entity_poly.entity_id
_entity_poly.type
_entity_poly.pdbx_seq_one_letter_code
_entity_poly.pdbx_strand_id
1 'polypeptide(L)'
;MRIKRFAACAITLLFAALALSLVASAGDQHSGTWKMNPDKSKYSPGPAPKSNTVTINSDADNIKLSSEGIDAAGNPTHVEYTAKYDGKDYPITGLPNADTIAIERLDASTIRSTIKKGDQIVMTVTSVISKDGKTRTSTFKGKDAQGQDVNNVIVYNKQ
;
A
#
# COMPACT_ATOMS: atom_id res chain seq x y z
N MET A 1 81.99 13.61 9.54
CA MET A 1 81.66 14.94 10.12
C MET A 1 80.13 15.04 10.18
N ARG A 2 79.55 14.64 11.32
CA ARG A 2 78.79 15.47 12.28
C ARG A 2 77.38 15.92 11.83
N ILE A 3 76.40 15.22 12.42
CA ILE A 3 74.95 15.44 12.57
C ILE A 3 74.58 16.79 13.20
N LYS A 4 73.46 17.41 12.78
CA LYS A 4 72.40 18.10 13.60
C LYS A 4 71.11 18.17 12.74
N ARG A 5 70.00 17.43 12.94
CA ARG A 5 68.92 17.33 13.97
C ARG A 5 68.01 18.56 14.15
N PHE A 6 66.71 18.25 14.31
CA PHE A 6 65.51 19.01 14.73
C PHE A 6 64.68 19.69 13.60
N ALA A 7 63.35 19.61 13.49
CA ALA A 7 62.25 18.86 14.12
C ALA A 7 60.91 19.25 13.41
N ALA A 8 59.83 18.51 13.72
CA ALA A 8 58.40 18.82 13.50
C ALA A 8 57.86 18.61 12.06
N CYS A 9 56.72 17.98 11.77
CA CYS A 9 55.54 17.61 12.57
C CYS A 9 55.04 16.22 12.12
N ALA A 10 54.83 15.33 13.08
CA ALA A 10 53.91 14.22 12.90
C ALA A 10 52.47 14.76 13.02
N ILE A 11 51.59 14.35 12.11
CA ILE A 11 50.11 14.25 12.18
C ILE A 11 49.59 14.46 10.75
N THR A 12 49.26 13.37 10.06
CA THR A 12 48.29 13.42 8.96
C THR A 12 47.46 12.15 9.00
N LEU A 13 46.53 12.17 9.94
CA LEU A 13 45.17 11.62 9.89
C LEU A 13 44.90 10.48 8.88
N LEU A 14 44.90 9.27 9.44
CA LEU A 14 43.95 8.17 9.24
C LEU A 14 42.68 8.53 8.42
N PHE A 15 42.71 8.32 7.09
CA PHE A 15 41.49 8.29 6.27
C PHE A 15 40.90 6.88 6.25
N ALA A 16 40.26 6.48 7.36
CA ALA A 16 39.35 5.35 7.39
C ALA A 16 37.94 5.82 7.01
N ALA A 17 37.68 5.98 5.70
CA ALA A 17 36.32 6.21 5.21
C ALA A 17 35.61 4.87 5.04
N LEU A 18 35.07 4.35 6.14
CA LEU A 18 34.11 3.25 6.12
C LEU A 18 32.82 3.79 5.49
N ALA A 19 32.64 3.56 4.19
CA ALA A 19 31.38 3.83 3.52
C ALA A 19 30.33 2.81 4.00
N LEU A 20 29.75 3.07 5.18
CA LEU A 20 28.49 2.45 5.58
C LEU A 20 27.41 3.04 4.67
N SER A 21 27.13 2.36 3.57
CA SER A 21 25.87 2.55 2.85
C SER A 21 24.75 2.20 3.82
N LEU A 22 24.17 3.21 4.48
CA LEU A 22 22.86 3.09 5.10
C LEU A 22 21.88 2.78 3.97
N VAL A 23 21.59 1.49 3.78
CA VAL A 23 20.35 1.10 3.12
C VAL A 23 19.26 1.49 4.11
N ALA A 24 18.77 2.72 4.01
CA ALA A 24 17.52 3.07 4.64
C ALA A 24 16.50 2.07 4.09
N SER A 25 16.00 1.19 4.96
CA SER A 25 14.82 0.39 4.61
C SER A 25 13.70 1.39 4.36
N ALA A 26 13.44 1.68 3.09
CA ALA A 26 12.21 2.33 2.72
C ALA A 26 11.12 1.36 3.20
N GLY A 27 10.35 1.77 4.21
CA GLY A 27 9.21 0.98 4.68
C GLY A 27 8.35 0.55 3.49
N ASP A 28 7.62 -0.56 3.66
CA ASP A 28 6.84 -1.15 2.57
C ASP A 28 6.06 -0.08 1.79
N GLN A 29 6.15 -0.11 0.45
CA GLN A 29 5.64 0.99 -0.38
C GLN A 29 4.13 1.18 -0.25
N HIS A 30 3.40 0.14 0.16
CA HIS A 30 1.96 0.23 0.39
C HIS A 30 1.62 0.90 1.73
N SER A 31 2.54 0.92 2.70
CA SER A 31 2.32 1.56 4.00
C SER A 31 2.10 3.07 3.87
N GLY A 32 1.14 3.56 4.65
CA GLY A 32 0.79 4.97 4.75
C GLY A 32 -0.71 5.21 4.66
N THR A 33 -1.06 6.50 4.65
CA THR A 33 -2.45 6.96 4.52
C THR A 33 -2.69 7.47 3.10
N TRP A 34 -3.71 6.93 2.46
CA TRP A 34 -4.04 7.13 1.07
C TRP A 34 -5.43 7.74 0.96
N LYS A 35 -5.53 8.98 0.50
CA LYS A 35 -6.80 9.69 0.32
C LYS A 35 -7.24 9.62 -1.13
N MET A 36 -8.48 9.19 -1.36
CA MET A 36 -9.07 9.11 -2.70
C MET A 36 -9.05 10.47 -3.38
N ASN A 37 -8.65 10.48 -4.64
CA ASN A 37 -8.72 11.62 -5.54
C ASN A 37 -9.98 11.47 -6.40
N PRO A 38 -11.07 12.24 -6.14
CA PRO A 38 -12.32 12.11 -6.88
C PRO A 38 -12.13 12.45 -8.37
N ASP A 39 -11.30 13.44 -8.69
CA ASP A 39 -11.11 13.92 -10.07
C ASP A 39 -10.40 12.91 -10.97
N LYS A 40 -9.59 12.02 -10.38
CA LYS A 40 -8.85 10.98 -11.10
C LYS A 40 -9.50 9.61 -11.03
N SER A 41 -10.49 9.42 -10.16
CA SER A 41 -11.14 8.13 -9.95
C SER A 41 -12.32 7.93 -10.90
N LYS A 42 -12.56 6.68 -11.29
CA LYS A 42 -13.65 6.28 -12.18
C LYS A 42 -14.42 5.13 -11.55
N TYR A 43 -15.74 5.24 -11.56
CA TYR A 43 -16.65 4.26 -10.96
C TYR A 43 -17.66 3.77 -12.00
N SER A 44 -17.79 2.45 -12.10
CA SER A 44 -18.75 1.77 -12.98
C SER A 44 -19.22 0.49 -12.28
N PRO A 45 -20.52 0.38 -11.92
CA PRO A 45 -21.51 1.45 -11.97
C PRO A 45 -21.15 2.61 -11.04
N GLY A 46 -21.63 3.81 -11.37
CA GLY A 46 -21.69 4.93 -10.44
C GLY A 46 -22.99 4.92 -9.63
N PRO A 47 -23.21 5.90 -8.75
CA PRO A 47 -22.35 7.06 -8.46
C PRO A 47 -21.10 6.74 -7.62
N ALA A 48 -20.10 7.62 -7.69
CA ALA A 48 -18.89 7.53 -6.87
C ALA A 48 -19.18 7.86 -5.38
N PRO A 49 -18.40 7.31 -4.42
CA PRO A 49 -18.45 7.75 -3.03
C PRO A 49 -18.00 9.21 -2.90
N LYS A 50 -18.48 9.89 -1.86
CA LYS A 50 -18.10 11.28 -1.56
C LYS A 50 -16.67 11.36 -1.03
N SER A 51 -16.21 10.35 -0.30
CA SER A 51 -14.85 10.27 0.21
C SER A 51 -14.44 8.81 0.47
N ASN A 52 -13.14 8.56 0.40
CA ASN A 52 -12.54 7.32 0.88
C ASN A 52 -11.08 7.58 1.28
N THR A 53 -10.70 7.10 2.45
CA THR A 53 -9.35 7.13 2.98
C THR A 53 -8.96 5.71 3.37
N VAL A 54 -7.75 5.30 3.02
CA VAL A 54 -7.21 3.97 3.30
C VAL A 54 -5.92 4.13 4.09
N THR A 55 -5.87 3.56 5.28
CA THR A 55 -4.67 3.51 6.13
C THR A 55 -4.10 2.10 6.08
N ILE A 56 -2.84 1.99 5.68
CA ILE A 56 -2.13 0.71 5.54
C ILE A 56 -0.92 0.70 6.45
N ASN A 57 -0.78 -0.37 7.23
CA ASN A 57 0.45 -0.74 7.92
C ASN A 57 0.86 -2.12 7.40
N SER A 58 1.99 -2.18 6.71
CA SER A 58 2.48 -3.38 6.04
C SER A 58 3.99 -3.55 6.21
N ASP A 59 4.43 -4.79 6.15
CA ASP A 59 5.84 -5.19 6.08
C ASP A 59 6.05 -6.15 4.89
N ALA A 60 7.13 -6.92 4.92
CA ALA A 60 7.43 -7.89 3.86
C ALA A 60 6.34 -8.97 3.72
N ASP A 61 5.73 -9.39 4.83
CA ASP A 61 4.88 -10.58 4.92
C ASP A 61 3.42 -10.25 5.25
N ASN A 62 3.17 -9.15 5.96
CA ASN A 62 1.87 -8.81 6.54
C ASN A 62 1.34 -7.48 6.01
N ILE A 63 0.02 -7.36 6.00
CA ILE A 63 -0.71 -6.13 5.72
C ILE A 63 -1.91 -6.00 6.65
N LYS A 64 -2.02 -4.84 7.29
CA LYS A 64 -3.21 -4.38 7.99
C LYS A 64 -3.76 -3.17 7.24
N LEU A 65 -5.02 -3.24 6.86
CA LEU A 65 -5.72 -2.16 6.18
C LEU A 65 -6.95 -1.76 6.99
N SER A 66 -7.14 -0.46 7.15
CA SER A 66 -8.40 0.15 7.56
C SER A 66 -8.82 1.15 6.49
N SER A 67 -10.08 1.15 6.10
CA SER A 67 -10.64 2.12 5.17
C SER A 67 -11.90 2.73 5.72
N GLU A 68 -11.96 4.05 5.68
CA GLU A 68 -13.11 4.84 6.09
C GLU A 68 -13.57 5.71 4.92
N GLY A 69 -14.86 5.96 4.81
CA GLY A 69 -15.41 6.75 3.71
C GLY A 69 -16.83 7.18 3.94
N ILE A 70 -17.34 7.95 2.98
CA ILE A 70 -18.74 8.34 2.89
C ILE A 70 -19.24 7.90 1.53
N ASP A 71 -20.26 7.03 1.50
CA ASP A 71 -20.85 6.55 0.26
C ASP A 71 -21.59 7.67 -0.51
N ALA A 72 -22.12 7.35 -1.69
CA ALA A 72 -22.85 8.32 -2.49
C ALA A 72 -24.15 8.82 -1.81
N ALA A 73 -24.77 7.98 -0.98
CA ALA A 73 -25.97 8.31 -0.21
C ALA A 73 -25.66 9.18 1.02
N GLY A 74 -24.40 9.29 1.42
CA GLY A 74 -23.96 10.03 2.60
C GLY A 74 -23.79 9.17 3.86
N ASN A 75 -23.87 7.85 3.76
CA ASN A 75 -23.65 6.97 4.90
C ASN A 75 -22.14 6.74 5.12
N PRO A 76 -21.69 6.64 6.38
CA PRO A 76 -20.33 6.22 6.68
C PRO A 76 -20.11 4.76 6.26
N THR A 77 -18.93 4.50 5.71
CA THR A 77 -18.45 3.17 5.35
C THR A 77 -17.16 2.88 6.08
N HIS A 78 -16.99 1.65 6.56
CA HIS A 78 -15.76 1.16 7.18
C HIS A 78 -15.43 -0.22 6.62
N VAL A 79 -14.16 -0.50 6.35
CA VAL A 79 -13.66 -1.84 5.96
C VAL A 79 -12.33 -2.06 6.64
N GLU A 80 -12.13 -3.23 7.24
CA GLU A 80 -10.83 -3.57 7.81
C GLU A 80 -10.44 -5.03 7.58
N TYR A 81 -9.14 -5.28 7.52
CA TYR A 81 -8.59 -6.63 7.54
C TYR A 81 -7.14 -6.62 8.01
N THR A 82 -6.66 -7.80 8.43
CA THR A 82 -5.24 -8.11 8.60
C THR A 82 -4.96 -9.45 7.92
N ALA A 83 -3.98 -9.49 7.02
CA ALA A 83 -3.69 -10.64 6.19
C ALA A 83 -2.18 -10.77 5.92
N LYS A 84 -1.79 -11.92 5.39
CA LYS A 84 -0.46 -12.14 4.80
C LYS A 84 -0.52 -12.07 3.28
N TYR A 85 0.64 -11.88 2.65
CA TYR A 85 0.80 -11.95 1.20
C TYR A 85 0.90 -13.39 0.66
N ASP A 86 0.39 -14.39 1.40
CA ASP A 86 0.55 -15.82 1.09
C ASP A 86 -0.61 -16.43 0.29
N GLY A 87 -1.53 -15.59 -0.20
CA GLY A 87 -2.68 -16.02 -1.00
C GLY A 87 -3.75 -16.79 -0.25
N LYS A 88 -3.68 -16.89 1.09
CA LYS A 88 -4.70 -17.54 1.91
C LYS A 88 -5.83 -16.59 2.28
N ASP A 89 -6.98 -17.17 2.59
CA ASP A 89 -8.16 -16.41 3.00
C ASP A 89 -8.03 -15.93 4.45
N TYR A 90 -8.20 -14.63 4.65
CA TYR A 90 -8.27 -13.96 5.95
C TYR A 90 -9.63 -13.25 6.09
N PRO A 91 -10.19 -13.11 7.31
CA PRO A 91 -11.43 -12.39 7.52
C PRO A 91 -11.34 -10.93 7.08
N ILE A 92 -12.41 -10.43 6.47
CA ILE A 92 -12.62 -9.00 6.18
C ILE A 92 -13.90 -8.54 6.87
N THR A 93 -13.90 -7.33 7.44
CA THR A 93 -15.08 -6.74 8.09
C THR A 93 -15.60 -5.54 7.29
N GLY A 94 -16.88 -5.20 7.49
CA GLY A 94 -17.47 -3.99 6.90
C GLY A 94 -17.98 -4.11 5.46
N LEU A 95 -17.90 -5.31 4.86
CA LEU A 95 -18.47 -5.62 3.55
C LEU A 95 -19.60 -6.66 3.69
N PRO A 96 -20.88 -6.30 3.47
CA PRO A 96 -22.00 -7.24 3.61
C PRO A 96 -21.90 -8.46 2.68
N ASN A 97 -21.34 -8.26 1.48
CA ASN A 97 -21.22 -9.25 0.42
C ASN A 97 -19.84 -9.91 0.34
N ALA A 98 -19.04 -9.87 1.41
CA ALA A 98 -17.77 -10.57 1.48
C ALA A 98 -17.52 -11.11 2.89
N ASP A 99 -16.82 -12.25 2.96
CA ASP A 99 -16.44 -12.89 4.22
C ASP A 99 -14.91 -12.92 4.38
N THR A 100 -14.18 -13.08 3.28
CA THR A 100 -12.72 -13.21 3.29
C THR A 100 -12.02 -12.43 2.19
N ILE A 101 -10.73 -12.19 2.41
CA ILE A 101 -9.78 -11.61 1.47
C ILE A 101 -8.50 -12.45 1.45
N ALA A 102 -8.02 -12.77 0.25
CA ALA A 102 -6.70 -13.33 0.01
C ALA A 102 -5.82 -12.29 -0.70
N ILE A 103 -4.56 -12.17 -0.31
CA ILE A 103 -3.65 -11.17 -0.87
C ILE A 103 -2.37 -11.83 -1.35
N GLU A 104 -1.93 -11.46 -2.54
CA GLU A 104 -0.68 -11.87 -3.16
C GLU A 104 0.17 -10.63 -3.46
N ARG A 105 1.45 -10.67 -3.10
CA ARG A 105 2.43 -9.68 -3.56
C ARG A 105 3.01 -10.13 -4.89
N LEU A 106 2.76 -9.35 -5.95
CA LEU A 106 3.26 -9.65 -7.29
C LEU A 106 4.67 -9.07 -7.49
N ASP A 107 4.88 -7.86 -6.95
CA ASP A 107 6.18 -7.20 -6.88
C ASP A 107 6.20 -6.18 -5.72
N ALA A 108 7.27 -5.39 -5.58
CA ALA A 108 7.43 -4.42 -4.49
C ALA A 108 6.36 -3.32 -4.45
N SER A 109 5.74 -3.02 -5.60
CA SER A 109 4.76 -1.94 -5.80
C SER A 109 3.36 -2.44 -6.15
N THR A 110 3.20 -3.73 -6.45
CA THR A 110 1.96 -4.32 -6.95
C THR A 110 1.47 -5.46 -6.05
N ILE A 111 0.23 -5.34 -5.59
CA ILE A 111 -0.48 -6.42 -4.89
C ILE A 111 -1.78 -6.76 -5.62
N ARG A 112 -2.17 -8.04 -5.54
CA ARG A 112 -3.50 -8.51 -5.93
C ARG A 112 -4.26 -8.94 -4.69
N SER A 113 -5.53 -8.57 -4.62
CA SER A 113 -6.46 -9.02 -3.61
C SER A 113 -7.63 -9.73 -4.26
N THR A 114 -8.03 -10.85 -3.69
CA THR A 114 -9.21 -11.62 -4.09
C THR A 114 -10.17 -11.65 -2.93
N ILE A 115 -11.34 -11.05 -3.10
CA ILE A 115 -12.39 -10.94 -2.07
C ILE A 115 -13.44 -12.00 -2.38
N LYS A 116 -13.87 -12.74 -1.37
CA LYS A 116 -14.79 -13.88 -1.51
C LYS A 116 -15.99 -13.79 -0.57
N LYS A 117 -17.12 -14.37 -1.00
CA LYS A 117 -18.28 -14.69 -0.18
C LYS A 117 -18.41 -16.22 -0.18
N GLY A 118 -18.19 -16.86 0.96
CA GLY A 118 -17.86 -18.28 1.00
C GLY A 118 -16.72 -18.61 0.02
N ASP A 119 -16.90 -19.61 -0.83
CA ASP A 119 -15.91 -20.01 -1.84
C ASP A 119 -16.00 -19.20 -3.14
N GLN A 120 -17.01 -18.34 -3.30
CA GLN A 120 -17.21 -17.57 -4.52
C GLN A 120 -16.37 -16.29 -4.51
N ILE A 121 -15.55 -16.10 -5.54
CA ILE A 121 -14.86 -14.82 -5.79
C ILE A 121 -15.89 -13.78 -6.22
N VAL A 122 -16.02 -12.71 -5.43
CA VAL A 122 -16.91 -11.59 -5.72
C VAL A 122 -16.16 -10.39 -6.30
N MET A 123 -14.89 -10.21 -5.95
CA MET A 123 -14.09 -9.08 -6.43
C MET A 123 -12.62 -9.46 -6.53
N THR A 124 -11.95 -8.98 -7.58
CA THR A 124 -10.49 -8.93 -7.68
C THR A 124 -10.04 -7.48 -7.71
N VAL A 125 -9.02 -7.16 -6.92
CA VAL A 125 -8.44 -5.82 -6.82
C VAL A 125 -6.96 -5.90 -7.15
N THR A 126 -6.50 -5.11 -8.12
CA THR A 126 -5.05 -4.91 -8.34
C THR A 126 -4.68 -3.52 -7.88
N SER A 127 -3.73 -3.41 -6.96
CA SER A 127 -3.27 -2.12 -6.42
C SER A 127 -1.80 -1.89 -6.74
N VAL A 128 -1.50 -0.76 -7.36
CA VAL A 128 -0.16 -0.38 -7.82
C VAL A 128 0.24 0.94 -7.16
N ILE A 129 1.46 0.99 -6.62
CA ILE A 129 2.09 2.21 -6.12
C ILE A 129 2.95 2.82 -7.24
N SER A 130 2.84 4.14 -7.43
CA SER A 130 3.68 4.87 -8.39
C SER A 130 5.15 4.83 -7.97
N LYS A 131 6.06 4.99 -8.95
CA LYS A 131 7.52 4.97 -8.69
C LYS A 131 7.99 5.98 -7.64
N ASP A 132 7.30 7.12 -7.52
CA ASP A 132 7.60 8.15 -6.53
C ASP A 132 6.97 7.88 -5.15
N GLY A 133 6.21 6.80 -4.99
CA GLY A 133 5.54 6.41 -3.76
C GLY A 133 4.37 7.31 -3.34
N LYS A 134 3.92 8.23 -4.19
CA LYS A 134 2.92 9.25 -3.84
C LYS A 134 1.51 8.94 -4.31
N THR A 135 1.35 8.01 -5.24
CA THR A 135 0.05 7.62 -5.81
C THR A 135 -0.17 6.12 -5.65
N ARG A 136 -1.36 5.74 -5.20
CA ARG A 136 -1.84 4.36 -5.23
C ARG A 136 -3.02 4.28 -6.18
N THR A 137 -2.98 3.37 -7.14
CA THR A 137 -4.11 3.11 -8.05
C THR A 137 -4.64 1.71 -7.81
N SER A 138 -5.92 1.60 -7.47
CA SER A 138 -6.61 0.31 -7.28
C SER A 138 -7.66 0.10 -8.34
N THR A 139 -7.54 -0.99 -9.09
CA THR A 139 -8.53 -1.41 -10.08
C THR A 139 -9.34 -2.57 -9.53
N PHE A 140 -10.65 -2.39 -9.43
CA PHE A 140 -11.61 -3.37 -8.90
C PHE A 140 -12.39 -3.97 -10.06
N LYS A 141 -12.48 -5.30 -10.12
CA LYS A 141 -13.28 -6.05 -11.09
C LYS A 141 -14.04 -7.17 -10.42
N GLY A 142 -15.34 -7.27 -10.66
CA GLY A 142 -16.16 -8.30 -10.04
C GLY A 142 -17.63 -7.94 -10.04
N LYS A 143 -18.35 -8.34 -9.00
CA LYS A 143 -19.77 -8.04 -8.81
C LYS A 143 -20.01 -7.38 -7.45
N ASP A 144 -20.90 -6.40 -7.42
CA ASP A 144 -21.37 -5.78 -6.18
C ASP A 144 -22.40 -6.67 -5.45
N ALA A 145 -22.92 -6.18 -4.32
CA ALA A 145 -23.92 -6.90 -3.52
C ALA A 145 -25.26 -7.10 -4.26
N GLN A 146 -25.50 -6.32 -5.32
CA GLN A 146 -26.68 -6.39 -6.18
C GLN A 146 -26.44 -7.26 -7.43
N GLY A 147 -25.23 -7.82 -7.59
CA GLY A 147 -24.86 -8.67 -8.73
C GLY A 147 -24.44 -7.90 -9.99
N GLN A 148 -24.34 -6.57 -9.91
CA GLN A 148 -23.93 -5.73 -11.05
C GLN A 148 -22.43 -5.82 -11.27
N ASP A 149 -22.01 -5.75 -12.53
CA ASP A 149 -20.59 -5.80 -12.89
C ASP A 149 -19.88 -4.51 -12.46
N VAL A 150 -18.81 -4.67 -11.69
CA VAL A 150 -17.96 -3.58 -11.19
C VAL A 150 -16.69 -3.51 -12.01
N ASN A 151 -16.32 -2.29 -12.43
CA ASN A 151 -15.03 -1.94 -13.02
C ASN A 151 -14.61 -0.54 -12.55
N ASN A 152 -14.08 -0.45 -11.32
CA ASN A 152 -13.67 0.82 -10.72
C ASN A 152 -12.16 1.00 -10.84
N VAL A 153 -11.72 2.23 -11.12
CA VAL A 153 -10.33 2.66 -11.02
C VAL A 153 -10.26 3.76 -10.00
N ILE A 154 -9.77 3.45 -8.80
CA ILE A 154 -9.68 4.40 -7.70
C ILE A 154 -8.25 4.86 -7.57
N VAL A 155 -8.03 6.16 -7.70
CA VAL A 155 -6.72 6.79 -7.55
C VAL A 155 -6.66 7.47 -6.19
N TYR A 156 -5.60 7.21 -5.46
CA TYR A 156 -5.34 7.80 -4.16
C TYR A 156 -4.03 8.58 -4.18
N ASN A 157 -4.01 9.71 -3.47
CA ASN A 157 -2.80 10.43 -3.16
C ASN A 157 -2.37 10.05 -1.73
N LYS A 158 -1.07 9.86 -1.52
CA LYS A 158 -0.51 9.72 -0.17
C LYS A 158 -0.67 11.04 0.59
N GLN A 159 -1.06 10.96 1.85
CA GLN A 159 -1.14 12.13 2.75
C GLN A 159 0.21 12.45 3.39
#